data_AF-A0A3M9M5A9-F1
#
_entry.id   AF-A0A3M9M5A9-F1
#
_cell.length_a   1.000
_cell.length_b   1.000
_cell.length_c   1.000
_cell.angle_alpha   90.00
_cell.angle_beta   90.00
_cell.angle_gamma   90.00
#
_symmetry.space_group_name_H-M   'P 1'
#
loop_
_entity.id
_entity.type
_entity.pdbx_description
1 polymer ?
#
loop_
_entity_poly.entity_id
_entity_poly.type
_entity_poly.pdbx_seq_one_letter_code
_entity_poly.pdbx_strand_id
1 'polypeptide(L)'
;MTNLHTKTAARPLEELETSVLFDVASQAATELGGTYIWLEDHACDVQEAHRWRDADSQLQLERRALHPDDRTSVIAAVRRWGSERRRLDEQHGLR
;
A
#
# COMPACT_ATOMS: atom_id res chain seq x y z
N MET A 1 4.95 36.45 -19.85
CA MET A 1 5.74 35.37 -19.21
C MET A 1 4.73 34.39 -18.61
N THR A 2 4.52 33.26 -19.27
CA THR A 2 3.50 32.28 -18.89
C THR A 2 4.09 31.38 -17.81
N ASN A 3 3.59 31.52 -16.57
CA ASN A 3 3.94 30.64 -15.46
C ASN A 3 3.23 29.29 -15.66
N LEU A 4 3.91 28.34 -16.31
CA LEU A 4 3.56 26.92 -16.24
C LEU A 4 3.98 26.39 -14.86
N HIS A 5 3.15 26.65 -13.86
CA HIS A 5 3.11 25.82 -12.65
C HIS A 5 2.42 24.51 -13.03
N THR A 6 3.12 23.62 -13.71
CA THR A 6 2.74 22.20 -13.75
C THR A 6 3.05 21.62 -12.38
N LYS A 7 2.16 21.90 -11.42
CA LYS A 7 1.90 20.98 -10.33
C LYS A 7 1.39 19.75 -11.04
N THR A 8 2.26 18.78 -11.33
CA THR A 8 1.88 17.47 -11.85
C THR A 8 0.94 16.89 -10.81
N ALA A 9 -0.36 17.19 -10.95
CA ALA A 9 -1.38 16.55 -10.16
C ALA A 9 -1.20 15.07 -10.44
N ALA A 10 -0.88 14.30 -9.40
CA ALA A 10 -0.79 12.85 -9.53
C ALA A 10 -2.09 12.41 -10.22
N ARG A 11 -1.95 11.81 -11.41
CA ARG A 11 -3.11 11.37 -12.19
C ARG A 11 -3.99 10.49 -11.29
N PRO A 12 -5.31 10.70 -11.28
CA PRO A 12 -6.20 9.84 -10.51
C PRO A 12 -6.05 8.39 -10.96
N LEU A 13 -6.18 7.45 -10.02
CA LEU A 13 -5.95 6.02 -10.29
C LEU A 13 -6.85 5.48 -11.41
N GLU A 14 -8.04 6.05 -11.53
CA GLU A 14 -9.06 5.73 -12.53
C GLU A 14 -8.57 5.97 -13.96
N GLU A 15 -7.66 6.93 -14.16
CA GLU A 15 -7.12 7.33 -15.47
C GLU A 15 -5.84 6.57 -15.84
N LEU A 16 -5.30 5.75 -14.95
CA LEU A 16 -4.09 4.98 -15.22
C LEU A 16 -4.40 3.78 -16.11
N GLU A 17 -3.47 3.46 -17.02
CA GLU A 17 -3.51 2.19 -17.76
C GLU A 17 -3.47 1.00 -16.79
N THR A 18 -4.10 -0.12 -17.17
CA THR A 18 -4.25 -1.29 -16.29
C THR A 18 -2.91 -1.84 -15.80
N SER A 19 -1.89 -1.88 -16.67
CA SER A 19 -0.53 -2.29 -16.30
C SER A 19 0.05 -1.37 -15.22
N VAL A 20 0.00 -0.05 -15.45
CA VAL A 20 0.48 0.96 -14.50
C VAL A 20 -0.28 0.90 -13.18
N LEU A 21 -1.59 0.73 -13.23
CA LEU A 21 -2.44 0.60 -12.05
C LEU A 21 -2.07 -0.64 -11.22
N PHE A 22 -1.76 -1.76 -11.88
CA PHE A 22 -1.33 -2.98 -11.21
C PHE A 22 0.09 -2.85 -10.61
N ASP A 23 0.99 -2.12 -11.28
CA ASP A 23 2.30 -1.77 -10.72
C ASP A 23 2.18 -0.90 -9.47
N VAL A 24 1.28 0.10 -9.49
CA VAL A 24 0.98 0.94 -8.32
C VAL A 24 0.43 0.09 -7.16
N ALA A 25 -0.45 -0.88 -7.44
CA ALA A 25 -0.94 -1.81 -6.43
C ALA A 25 0.18 -2.69 -5.86
N SER A 26 1.06 -3.21 -6.72
CA SER A 26 2.22 -3.98 -6.30
C SER A 26 3.15 -3.16 -5.40
N GLN A 27 3.42 -1.91 -5.77
CA GLN A 27 4.22 -1.00 -4.94
C GLN A 27 3.54 -0.73 -3.59
N ALA A 28 2.24 -0.42 -3.58
CA ALA A 28 1.51 -0.17 -2.34
C ALA A 28 1.54 -1.38 -1.38
N ALA A 29 1.40 -2.60 -1.90
CA ALA A 29 1.54 -3.82 -1.12
C ALA A 29 2.97 -4.01 -0.59
N THR A 30 4.00 -3.75 -1.41
CA THR A 30 5.39 -3.84 -0.98
C THR A 30 5.71 -2.86 0.15
N GLU A 31 5.25 -1.61 0.05
CA GLU A 31 5.48 -0.60 1.09
C GLU A 31 4.77 -0.97 2.41
N LEU A 32 3.54 -1.46 2.33
CA LEU A 32 2.81 -1.91 3.52
C LEU A 32 3.44 -3.16 4.14
N GLY A 33 3.84 -4.15 3.33
CA GLY A 33 4.54 -5.34 3.81
C GLY A 33 5.85 -5.00 4.52
N GLY A 34 6.63 -4.05 3.97
CA GLY A 34 7.81 -3.53 4.65
C GLY A 34 7.51 -2.86 5.99
N THR A 35 6.36 -2.20 6.10
CA THR A 35 5.88 -1.60 7.36
C THR A 35 5.55 -2.68 8.39
N TYR A 36 4.84 -3.74 7.99
CA TYR A 36 4.55 -4.88 8.88
C TYR A 36 5.82 -5.59 9.35
N ILE A 37 6.80 -5.82 8.47
CA ILE A 37 8.08 -6.43 8.84
C ILE A 37 8.83 -5.55 9.86
N TRP A 38 8.84 -4.23 9.65
CA TRP A 38 9.46 -3.32 10.61
C TRP A 38 8.78 -3.37 11.97
N LEU A 39 7.44 -3.37 11.99
CA LEU A 39 6.64 -3.45 13.22
C LEU A 39 6.81 -4.79 13.94
N GLU A 40 6.96 -5.89 13.20
CA GLU A 40 7.29 -7.21 13.74
C GLU A 40 8.65 -7.18 14.46
N ASP A 41 9.67 -6.58 13.85
CA ASP A 41 11.03 -6.46 14.41
C ASP A 41 11.09 -5.55 15.65
N HIS A 42 10.20 -4.57 15.74
CA HIS A 42 10.12 -3.58 16.83
C HIS A 42 8.99 -3.85 17.82
N ALA A 43 8.37 -5.04 17.75
CA ALA A 43 7.27 -5.41 18.63
C ALA A 43 7.72 -5.49 20.10
N CYS A 44 6.85 -5.06 21.02
CA CYS A 44 7.14 -5.11 22.47
C CYS A 44 7.09 -6.54 23.02
N ASP A 45 6.28 -7.39 22.39
CA ASP A 45 6.07 -8.78 22.78
C ASP A 45 5.83 -9.71 21.59
N VAL A 46 5.83 -11.01 21.89
CA VAL A 46 5.69 -12.07 20.90
C VAL A 46 4.31 -12.03 20.22
N GLN A 47 3.26 -11.67 20.95
CA GLN A 47 1.89 -11.61 20.43
C GLN A 47 1.73 -10.46 19.42
N GLU A 48 2.35 -9.31 19.67
CA GLU A 48 2.41 -8.20 18.74
C GLU A 48 3.21 -8.57 17.48
N ALA A 49 4.37 -9.21 17.63
CA ALA A 49 5.14 -9.70 16.48
C ALA A 49 4.34 -10.69 15.62
N HIS A 50 3.62 -11.63 16.24
CA HIS A 50 2.74 -12.55 15.52
C HIS A 50 1.63 -11.84 14.75
N ARG A 51 1.03 -10.80 15.35
CA ARG A 51 -0.01 -10.01 14.68
C ARG A 51 0.50 -9.38 13.39
N TRP A 52 1.70 -8.82 13.40
CA TRP A 52 2.28 -8.18 12.21
C TRP A 52 2.67 -9.19 11.14
N ARG A 53 3.19 -10.35 11.56
CA ARG A 53 3.48 -11.47 10.65
C ARG A 53 2.22 -12.03 9.98
N ASP A 54 1.13 -12.16 10.73
CA ASP A 54 -0.17 -12.59 10.21
C ASP A 54 -0.75 -11.55 9.25
N ALA A 55 -0.58 -10.25 9.54
CA ALA A 55 -0.99 -9.17 8.67
C ALA A 55 -0.22 -9.15 7.34
N ASP A 56 1.11 -9.34 7.34
CA ASP A 56 1.88 -9.49 6.10
C ASP A 56 1.46 -10.75 5.32
N SER A 57 1.27 -11.88 6.00
CA SER A 57 0.80 -13.11 5.37
C SER A 57 -0.56 -12.91 4.67
N GLN A 58 -1.50 -12.24 5.34
CA GLN A 58 -2.80 -11.90 4.75
C GLN A 58 -2.66 -10.94 3.55
N LEU A 59 -1.79 -9.92 3.64
CA LEU A 59 -1.51 -9.02 2.53
C LEU A 59 -0.97 -9.77 1.31
N GLN A 60 -0.06 -10.74 1.50
CA GLN A 60 0.46 -11.56 0.40
C GLN A 60 -0.64 -12.42 -0.25
N LEU A 61 -1.57 -12.96 0.54
CA LEU A 61 -2.72 -13.71 0.02
C LEU A 61 -3.64 -12.82 -0.81
N GLU A 62 -3.99 -11.64 -0.29
CA GLU A 62 -4.82 -10.66 -0.99
C GLU A 62 -4.17 -10.21 -2.30
N ARG A 63 -2.87 -9.93 -2.28
CA ARG A 63 -2.11 -9.54 -3.47
C ARG A 63 -2.11 -10.63 -4.53
N ARG A 64 -1.96 -11.91 -4.14
CA ARG A 64 -2.00 -13.04 -5.08
C ARG A 64 -3.39 -13.26 -5.67
N ALA A 65 -4.43 -12.95 -4.91
CA ALA A 65 -5.82 -13.06 -5.38
C ALA A 65 -6.24 -11.88 -6.28
N LEU A 66 -5.44 -10.81 -6.36
CA LEU A 66 -5.78 -9.61 -7.11
C LEU A 66 -5.63 -9.85 -8.62
N HIS A 67 -6.73 -9.77 -9.36
CA HIS A 67 -6.72 -9.92 -10.81
C HIS A 67 -6.37 -8.59 -11.51
N PRO A 68 -5.40 -8.54 -12.44
CA PRO A 68 -5.01 -7.30 -13.11
C PRO A 68 -6.15 -6.61 -13.86
N ASP A 69 -7.04 -7.38 -14.50
CA ASP A 69 -8.16 -6.82 -15.27
C ASP A 69 -9.34 -6.33 -14.41
N ASP A 70 -9.38 -6.67 -13.11
CA ASP A 70 -10.38 -6.15 -12.19
C ASP A 70 -9.94 -4.80 -11.63
N ARG A 71 -10.05 -3.77 -12.47
CA ARG A 71 -9.64 -2.39 -12.13
C ARG A 71 -10.26 -1.90 -10.84
N THR A 72 -11.52 -2.22 -10.57
CA THR A 72 -12.23 -1.78 -9.37
C THR A 72 -11.56 -2.33 -8.12
N SER A 73 -11.27 -3.64 -8.12
CA SER A 73 -10.56 -4.30 -7.02
C SER A 73 -9.14 -3.78 -6.85
N VAL A 74 -8.42 -3.52 -7.95
CA VAL A 74 -7.05 -2.98 -7.90
C VAL A 74 -7.04 -1.57 -7.29
N ILE A 75 -7.95 -0.68 -7.70
CA ILE A 75 -8.06 0.67 -7.13
C ILE A 75 -8.42 0.60 -5.63
N ALA A 76 -9.37 -0.28 -5.27
CA ALA A 76 -9.75 -0.48 -3.87
C ALA A 76 -8.56 -0.98 -3.02
N ALA A 77 -7.76 -1.90 -3.56
CA ALA A 77 -6.56 -2.41 -2.91
C ALA A 77 -5.51 -1.31 -2.69
N VAL A 78 -5.18 -0.53 -3.73
CA VAL A 78 -4.24 0.62 -3.63
C VAL A 78 -4.67 1.58 -2.53
N ARG A 79 -5.95 1.96 -2.51
CA ARG A 79 -6.49 2.91 -1.53
C ARG A 79 -6.42 2.34 -0.11
N ARG A 80 -6.86 1.10 0.08
CA ARG A 80 -6.86 0.44 1.39
C ARG A 80 -5.45 0.26 1.93
N TRP A 81 -4.56 -0.34 1.15
CA TRP A 81 -3.18 -0.59 1.58
C TRP A 81 -2.42 0.71 1.85
N GLY A 82 -2.57 1.72 0.98
CA GLY A 82 -1.97 3.03 1.21
C GLY A 82 -2.53 3.76 2.43
N SER A 83 -3.83 3.63 2.71
CA SER A 83 -4.43 4.21 3.93
C SER A 83 -3.96 3.50 5.19
N GLU A 84 -3.89 2.18 5.16
CA GLU A 84 -3.42 1.38 6.28
C GLU A 84 -1.95 1.69 6.60
N ARG A 85 -1.10 1.79 5.57
CA ARG A 85 0.30 2.19 5.74
C ARG A 85 0.42 3.55 6.43
N ARG A 86 -0.32 4.57 5.96
CA ARG A 86 -0.30 5.90 6.59
C ARG A 86 -0.79 5.87 8.04
N ARG A 87 -1.86 5.11 8.30
CA ARG A 87 -2.38 4.93 9.66
C ARG A 87 -1.31 4.34 10.60
N LEU A 88 -0.57 3.34 10.13
CA LEU A 88 0.53 2.72 10.89
C LEU A 88 1.72 3.66 11.04
N ASP A 89 2.11 4.37 9.99
CA ASP A 89 3.17 5.38 10.04
C ASP A 89 2.86 6.43 11.13
N GLU A 90 1.64 6.97 11.15
CA GLU A 90 1.18 7.96 12.13
C GLU A 90 1.14 7.38 13.55
N GLN A 91 0.65 6.15 13.71
CA GLN A 91 0.53 5.48 15.01
C GLN A 91 1.90 5.15 15.63
N HIS A 92 2.90 4.81 14.80
CA HIS A 92 4.21 4.33 15.25
C HIS A 92 5.35 5.34 14.99
N GLY A 93 5.05 6.52 14.44
CA GLY A 93 6.04 7.58 14.21
C GLY A 93 7.09 7.22 13.15
N LEU A 94 6.71 6.48 12.10
CA LEU A 94 7.64 5.99 11.08
C LEU A 94 7.98 7.05 10.03
N ARG A 95 7.15 8.10 9.90
CA ARG A 95 7.29 9.18 8.92
C ARG A 95 6.69 10.50 9.42
#